data_AF-A0A7W6ILF0-F1
#
_entry.id   AF-A0A7W6ILF0-F1
#
_cell.length_a   1.000
_cell.length_b   1.000
_cell.length_c   1.000
_cell.angle_alpha   90.00
_cell.angle_beta   90.00
_cell.angle_gamma   90.00
#
_symmetry.space_group_name_H-M   'P 1'
#
loop_
_entity.id
_entity.type
_entity.pdbx_description
1 polymer ?
#
loop_
_entity_poly.entity_id
_entity_poly.type
_entity_poly.pdbx_seq_one_letter_code
_entity_poly.pdbx_strand_id
1 'polypeptide(L)' 'MQNIAVHLYASQYHAKGKLRWGEPGMGYGFPMPVVGYDSLIGEDRIAQVPE' A
#
# COMPACT_ATOMS: atom_id res chain seq x y z
N MET A 1 -9.21 7.45 8.13
CA MET A 1 -8.94 6.66 6.92
C MET A 1 -7.44 6.44 6.67
N GLN A 2 -6.59 7.47 6.73
CA GLN A 2 -5.13 7.30 6.49
C GLN A 2 -4.43 6.28 7.42
N ASN A 3 -4.88 6.16 8.69
CA ASN A 3 -4.31 5.15 9.59
C ASN A 3 -4.46 3.71 9.06
N ILE A 4 -5.50 3.40 8.29
CA ILE A 4 -5.69 2.03 7.76
C ILE A 4 -4.57 1.69 6.78
N ALA A 5 -4.26 2.60 5.85
CA ALA A 5 -3.15 2.42 4.90
C ALA A 5 -1.83 2.18 5.64
N VAL A 6 -1.53 3.01 6.65
CA VAL A 6 -0.28 2.87 7.43
C VAL A 6 -0.19 1.51 8.11
N HIS A 7 -1.27 1.02 8.72
CA HIS A 7 -1.25 -0.29 9.37
C HIS A 7 -1.12 -1.45 8.37
N LEU A 8 -1.76 -1.36 7.21
CA LEU A 8 -1.67 -2.39 6.17
C LEU A 8 -0.25 -2.47 5.60
N TYR A 9 0.29 -1.34 5.15
CA TYR A 9 1.60 -1.25 4.52
C TYR A 9 2.76 -1.44 5.50
N ALA A 10 2.61 -1.05 6.77
CA ALA A 10 3.63 -1.33 7.79
C ALA A 10 3.55 -2.76 8.36
N SER A 11 2.52 -3.55 8.02
CA SER A 11 2.35 -4.88 8.58
C SER A 11 3.40 -5.86 8.07
N GLN A 12 3.76 -6.84 8.91
CA GLN A 12 4.62 -7.95 8.49
C GLN A 12 3.99 -8.81 7.39
N TYR A 13 2.66 -8.77 7.24
CA TYR A 13 1.97 -9.53 6.20
C TYR A 13 2.17 -8.89 4.82
N HIS A 14 2.17 -7.56 4.73
CA HIS A 14 2.58 -6.82 3.54
C HIS A 14 4.05 -7.11 3.21
N ALA A 15 4.95 -6.96 4.19
CA ALA A 15 6.39 -7.22 4.01
C ALA A 15 6.70 -8.66 3.53
N LYS A 16 5.88 -9.64 3.91
CA LYS A 16 6.01 -11.05 3.48
C LYS A 16 5.28 -11.35 2.16
N GLY A 17 4.65 -10.36 1.51
CA GLY A 17 3.84 -10.54 0.30
C GLY A 17 2.59 -11.40 0.53
N LYS A 18 2.14 -11.57 1.78
CA LYS A 18 0.99 -12.41 2.15
C LYS A 18 -0.32 -11.63 2.21
N LEU A 19 -0.24 -10.31 2.38
CA LEU A 19 -1.39 -9.42 2.40
C LEU A 19 -1.74 -8.98 0.97
N ARG A 20 -2.95 -9.30 0.52
CA ARG A 20 -3.45 -8.97 -0.83
C ARG A 20 -4.96 -8.72 -0.81
N TRP A 21 -5.40 -7.75 -1.60
CA TRP A 21 -6.80 -7.63 -2.02
C TRP A 21 -6.85 -8.02 -3.50
N GLY A 22 -7.50 -9.14 -3.81
CA GLY A 22 -7.49 -9.67 -5.19
C GLY A 22 -6.15 -10.29 -5.58
N GLU A 23 -5.52 -9.74 -6.62
CA GLU A 23 -4.32 -10.30 -7.23
C GLU A 23 -3.03 -9.94 -6.44
N PRO A 24 -2.01 -10.83 -6.42
CA PRO A 24 -0.72 -10.52 -5.82
C PRO A 24 -0.06 -9.30 -6.48
N GLY A 25 0.50 -8.40 -5.67
CA GLY A 25 1.21 -7.21 -6.17
C GLY A 25 0.34 -5.97 -6.37
N MET A 26 -0.98 -6.11 -6.21
CA MET A 26 -1.93 -5.01 -6.20
C MET A 26 -1.93 -4.29 -4.85
N GLY A 27 -2.33 -3.03 -4.88
CA GLY A 27 -2.48 -2.18 -3.69
C GLY A 27 -3.64 -2.61 -2.80
N TYR A 28 -3.92 -1.78 -1.80
CA TYR A 28 -5.03 -1.97 -0.86
C TYR A 28 -6.15 -0.93 -1.01
N GLY A 29 -5.99 0.04 -1.93
CA GLY A 29 -7.00 1.04 -2.24
C GLY A 29 -7.17 2.13 -1.17
N PHE A 30 -6.21 2.24 -0.24
CA PHE A 30 -6.25 3.26 0.81
C PHE A 30 -5.21 4.36 0.56
N PRO A 31 -5.59 5.64 0.78
CA PRO A 31 -4.66 6.75 0.62
C PRO A 31 -3.58 6.72 1.70
N MET A 32 -2.33 6.77 1.28
CA MET A 32 -1.14 6.81 2.14
C MET A 32 -0.62 8.25 2.26
N PRO A 33 -0.10 8.66 3.42
CA PRO A 33 0.65 9.90 3.51
C PRO A 33 1.95 9.81 2.69
N VAL A 34 2.43 10.96 2.18
CA VAL A 34 3.62 11.05 1.30
C VAL A 34 4.85 10.33 1.86
N VAL A 35 5.07 10.41 3.18
CA VAL A 35 6.17 9.73 3.87
C VAL A 35 6.15 8.20 3.75
N GLY A 36 5.04 7.61 3.35
CA GLY A 36 4.84 6.17 3.21
C GLY A 36 4.73 5.69 1.76
N TYR A 37 4.95 6.57 0.77
CA TYR A 37 4.85 6.23 -0.65
C TYR A 37 5.82 5.13 -1.08
N ASP A 38 6.98 5.00 -0.42
CA ASP A 38 7.95 3.94 -0.70
C ASP A 38 7.39 2.54 -0.45
N SER A 39 6.40 2.41 0.43
CA SER A 39 5.73 1.14 0.73
C SER A 39 4.59 0.81 -0.23
N LEU A 40 4.13 1.78 -1.04
CA LEU A 40 3.04 1.54 -1.99
C LEU A 40 3.49 0.58 -3.11
N ILE A 41 2.57 -0.30 -3.50
CA ILE A 41 2.72 -1.27 -4.57
C ILE A 41 1.55 -1.18 -5.56
N GLY A 42 1.72 -1.76 -6.74
CA GLY A 42 0.65 -1.90 -7.73
C GLY A 42 -0.01 -0.58 -8.12
N GLU A 43 -1.32 -0.63 -8.29
CA GLU A 43 -2.16 0.50 -8.67
C GLU A 43 -2.14 1.64 -7.64
N ASP A 44 -1.97 1.34 -6.35
CA ASP A 44 -1.88 2.38 -5.32
C ASP A 44 -0.64 3.26 -5.51
N ARG A 45 0.50 2.64 -5.88
CA ARG A 45 1.72 3.39 -6.18
C ARG A 45 1.52 4.28 -7.40
N ILE A 46 0.94 3.73 -8.47
CA ILE A 46 0.71 4.46 -9.73
C ILE A 46 -0.26 5.63 -9.50
N ALA A 47 -1.31 5.43 -8.71
CA ALA A 47 -2.36 6.43 -8.51
C ALA A 47 -1.95 7.55 -7.55
N GLN A 48 -1.05 7.29 -6.59
CA GLN A 48 -0.76 8.22 -5.51
C GLN A 48 0.62 8.87 -5.60
N VAL A 49 1.59 8.24 -6.25
CA VAL A 49 2.94 8.80 -6.37
C VAL A 49 3.02 9.67 -7.63
N PRO A 50 3.23 10.99 -7.50
CA PRO A 50 3.44 11.87 -8.65
C PRO A 50 4.75 11.52 -9.37
N GLU A 51 4.82 11.81 -10.68
CA GLU A 51 6.04 11.68 -11.48
C GLU A 51 7.23 12.49 -10.94
#